data_AF-A0A068NNC7-F1
#
_entry.id   AF-A0A068NNC7-F1
#
_cell.length_a   1.000
_cell.length_b   1.000
_cell.length_c   1.000
_cell.angle_alpha   90.00
_cell.angle_beta   90.00
_cell.angle_gamma   90.00
#
_symmetry.space_group_name_H-M   'P 1'
#
loop_
_entity.id
_entity.type
_entity.pdbx_description
1 polymer ?
#
loop_
_entity_poly.entity_id
_entity_poly.type
_entity_poly.pdbx_seq_one_letter_code
_entity_poly.pdbx_strand_id
1 'polypeptide(L)'
;MARHLGEDPLVVSAVIHASIERQVLDASLRVLERHSREPSVVAGLSKVLKDLGTPTDLRPNVAGEFVLSHRTCEVLGGKETEFLTSMGITNVDEARFRSLRLTWVRQANEATLLKFWRTYYEALPKDPDDVSGIEAAAEQAKKAIADASGPARFLYDQISLFTDTNDHPFATAIAQRRVLKAGLTFAKGLVRPDPASRESRDPFGNGPLKYASPGGNLRIYSVGLDGKDDGGDRKRDLGIELPYPSNLKR
;
A
#
# COMPACT_ATOMS: atom_id res chain seq x y z
N MET A 1 -1.41 -19.98 18.75
CA MET A 1 -2.74 -19.53 18.29
C MET A 1 -2.52 -18.59 17.13
N ALA A 2 -3.11 -18.88 15.95
CA ALA A 2 -3.16 -17.92 14.86
C ALA A 2 -4.16 -16.81 15.23
N ARG A 3 -3.83 -15.55 14.94
CA ARG A 3 -4.70 -14.37 15.15
C ARG A 3 -5.04 -13.81 13.78
N HIS A 4 -6.25 -13.26 13.62
CA HIS A 4 -6.63 -12.65 12.34
C HIS A 4 -6.02 -11.25 12.19
N LEU A 5 -6.06 -10.63 11.00
CA LEU A 5 -5.48 -9.29 10.72
C LEU A 5 -5.76 -8.20 11.75
N GLY A 6 -6.98 -8.21 12.32
CA GLY A 6 -7.40 -7.22 13.32
C GLY A 6 -6.88 -7.51 14.74
N GLU A 7 -6.30 -8.69 14.95
CA GLU A 7 -5.79 -9.18 16.23
C GLU A 7 -4.29 -9.53 16.18
N ASP A 8 -3.71 -9.70 15.00
CA ASP A 8 -2.28 -9.89 14.83
C ASP A 8 -1.56 -8.57 15.15
N PRO A 9 -0.83 -8.49 16.27
CA PRO A 9 -0.22 -7.24 16.69
C PRO A 9 0.84 -6.74 15.69
N LEU A 10 1.45 -7.62 14.89
CA LEU A 10 2.44 -7.21 13.88
C LEU A 10 1.76 -6.55 12.68
N VAL A 11 0.69 -7.17 12.17
CA VAL A 11 -0.10 -6.59 11.07
C VAL A 11 -0.75 -5.28 11.52
N VAL A 12 -1.41 -5.27 12.68
CA VAL A 12 -2.05 -4.07 13.22
C VAL A 12 -1.00 -2.95 13.39
N SER A 13 0.17 -3.27 13.94
CA SER A 13 1.25 -2.29 14.09
C SER A 13 1.76 -1.78 12.73
N ALA A 14 1.88 -2.65 11.72
CA ALA A 14 2.30 -2.26 10.38
C ALA A 14 1.30 -1.32 9.70
N VAL A 15 0.01 -1.61 9.79
CA VAL A 15 -1.06 -0.77 9.21
C VAL A 15 -1.16 0.57 9.94
N ILE A 16 -1.08 0.57 11.27
CA ILE A 16 -1.02 1.80 12.07
C ILE A 16 0.22 2.61 11.71
N HIS A 17 1.38 1.97 11.61
CA HIS A 17 2.64 2.63 11.26
C HIS A 17 2.56 3.31 9.89
N ALA A 18 2.11 2.60 8.85
CA ALA A 18 1.93 3.20 7.53
C ALA A 18 0.89 4.31 7.50
N SER A 19 -0.18 4.19 8.29
CA SER A 19 -1.20 5.23 8.43
C SER A 19 -0.65 6.50 9.08
N ILE A 20 0.16 6.35 10.13
CA ILE A 20 0.85 7.47 10.80
C ILE A 20 1.89 8.07 9.86
N GLU A 21 2.72 7.25 9.22
CA GLU A 21 3.73 7.68 8.27
C GLU A 21 3.10 8.52 7.15
N ARG A 22 2.01 8.05 6.54
CA ARG A 22 1.26 8.81 5.52
C ARG A 22 0.80 10.18 6.01
N GLN A 23 0.27 10.26 7.23
CA GLN A 23 -0.17 11.54 7.81
C GLN A 23 1.00 12.48 8.08
N VAL A 24 2.11 11.95 8.61
CA VAL A 24 3.34 12.73 8.87
C VAL A 24 3.93 13.23 7.55
N LEU A 25 3.95 12.42 6.51
CA LEU A 25 4.45 12.80 5.19
C LEU A 25 3.55 13.85 4.54
N ASP A 26 2.23 13.69 4.55
CA ASP A 26 1.29 14.69 4.03
C ASP A 26 1.46 16.04 4.74
N ALA A 27 1.53 16.04 6.08
CA ALA A 27 1.81 17.25 6.85
C ALA A 27 3.17 17.87 6.49
N SER A 28 4.20 17.05 6.33
CA SER A 28 5.56 17.49 5.95
C SER A 28 5.60 18.12 4.57
N LEU A 29 4.88 17.54 3.60
CA LEU A 29 4.75 18.07 2.24
C LEU A 29 4.10 19.47 2.26
N ARG A 30 3.02 19.66 3.04
CA ARG A 30 2.34 20.96 3.19
C ARG A 30 3.23 22.00 3.88
N VAL A 31 4.00 21.59 4.89
CA VAL A 31 4.97 22.48 5.58
C VAL A 31 6.07 22.89 4.60
N LEU A 32 6.61 21.94 3.84
CA LEU A 32 7.65 22.22 2.84
C LEU A 32 7.15 23.18 1.77
N GLU A 33 5.95 22.98 1.24
CA GLU A 33 5.33 23.87 0.25
C GLU A 33 5.33 25.33 0.71
N ARG A 34 4.95 25.58 1.97
CA ARG A 34 4.84 26.94 2.53
C ARG A 34 6.17 27.54 2.97
N HIS A 35 7.09 26.71 3.47
CA HIS A 35 8.30 27.15 4.19
C HIS A 35 9.60 26.62 3.56
N SER A 36 9.58 26.23 2.27
CA SER A 36 10.74 25.67 1.55
C SER A 36 11.98 26.56 1.54
N ARG A 37 11.83 27.86 1.77
CA ARG A 37 12.94 28.82 1.83
C ARG A 37 13.58 28.94 3.20
N GLU A 38 12.99 28.35 4.24
CA GLU A 38 13.49 28.41 5.62
C GLU A 38 14.45 27.25 5.90
N PRO A 39 15.77 27.49 6.07
CA PRO A 39 16.74 26.41 6.22
C PRO A 39 16.48 25.50 7.45
N SER A 40 15.98 26.08 8.54
CA SER A 40 15.60 25.36 9.76
C SER A 40 14.46 24.37 9.50
N VAL A 41 13.45 24.76 8.71
CA VAL A 41 12.33 23.89 8.32
C VAL A 41 12.82 22.76 7.42
N VAL A 42 13.63 23.07 6.40
CA VAL A 42 14.21 22.06 5.49
C VAL A 42 15.07 21.05 6.26
N ALA A 43 15.86 21.51 7.24
CA ALA A 43 16.65 20.65 8.11
C ALA A 43 15.75 19.77 9.01
N GLY A 44 14.72 20.36 9.62
CA GLY A 44 13.74 19.64 10.45
C GLY A 44 13.01 18.54 9.68
N LEU A 45 12.50 18.84 8.49
CA LEU A 45 11.83 17.87 7.63
C LEU A 45 12.79 16.78 7.11
N SER A 46 14.05 17.14 6.85
CA SER A 46 15.09 16.13 6.52
C SER A 46 15.31 15.15 7.68
N LYS A 47 15.24 15.63 8.93
CA LYS A 47 15.33 14.78 10.11
C LYS A 47 14.09 13.89 10.25
N VAL A 48 12.89 14.43 10.07
CA VAL A 48 11.64 13.63 10.08
C VAL A 48 11.74 12.48 9.06
N LEU A 49 12.11 12.77 7.82
CA LEU A 49 12.25 11.76 6.77
C LEU A 49 13.27 10.66 7.11
N LYS A 50 14.35 11.02 7.83
CA LYS A 50 15.36 10.09 8.34
C LYS A 50 14.82 9.24 9.49
N ASP A 51 14.12 9.87 10.44
CA ASP A 51 13.59 9.23 11.65
C ASP A 51 12.44 8.25 11.32
N LEU A 52 11.75 8.43 10.18
CA LEU A 52 10.78 7.47 9.64
C LEU A 52 11.39 6.13 9.16
N GLY A 53 12.72 5.96 9.18
CA GLY A 53 13.37 4.67 8.95
C GLY A 53 13.22 4.09 7.54
N THR A 54 13.10 2.77 7.40
CA THR A 54 12.78 2.12 6.12
C THR A 54 11.27 1.94 5.99
N PRO A 55 10.70 2.01 4.77
CA PRO A 55 9.30 1.63 4.56
C PRO A 55 9.00 0.23 5.08
N THR A 56 7.75 0.03 5.50
CA THR A 56 7.30 -1.24 6.05
C THR A 56 7.28 -2.32 4.98
N ASP A 57 7.89 -3.49 5.27
CA ASP A 57 7.82 -4.66 4.39
C ASP A 57 6.46 -5.35 4.52
N LEU A 58 5.76 -5.51 3.41
CA LEU A 58 4.44 -6.16 3.35
C LEU A 58 4.50 -7.67 3.29
N ARG A 59 5.65 -8.23 2.90
CA ARG A 59 5.78 -9.68 2.72
C ARG A 59 5.50 -10.46 4.02
N PRO A 60 6.01 -10.06 5.20
CA PRO A 60 5.69 -10.73 6.45
C PRO A 60 4.18 -10.71 6.76
N ASN A 61 3.49 -9.61 6.46
CA ASN A 61 2.05 -9.48 6.69
C ASN A 61 1.25 -10.46 5.81
N VAL A 62 1.62 -10.56 4.52
CA VAL A 62 1.01 -11.53 3.60
C VAL A 62 1.30 -12.98 4.01
N ALA A 63 2.48 -13.27 4.55
CA ALA A 63 2.79 -14.58 5.08
C ALA A 63 1.89 -14.93 6.30
N GLY A 64 1.55 -13.94 7.13
CA GLY A 64 0.56 -14.08 8.19
C GLY A 64 -0.81 -14.48 7.64
N GLU A 65 -1.26 -13.82 6.56
CA GLU A 65 -2.54 -14.11 5.92
C GLU A 65 -2.65 -15.50 5.30
N PHE A 66 -1.52 -16.01 4.79
CA PHE A 66 -1.43 -17.39 4.34
C PHE A 66 -1.76 -18.37 5.48
N VAL A 67 -1.14 -18.16 6.65
CA VAL A 67 -1.35 -19.02 7.84
C VAL A 67 -2.78 -18.88 8.36
N LEU A 68 -3.31 -17.65 8.41
CA LEU A 68 -4.68 -17.40 8.82
C LEU A 68 -5.69 -18.09 7.90
N SER A 69 -5.50 -17.98 6.58
CA SER A 69 -6.42 -18.56 5.60
C SER A 69 -6.44 -20.09 5.68
N HIS A 70 -5.28 -20.72 5.89
CA HIS A 70 -5.19 -22.14 6.18
C HIS A 70 -6.00 -22.50 7.44
N ARG A 71 -5.80 -21.76 8.53
CA ARG A 71 -6.52 -22.00 9.80
C ARG A 71 -8.03 -21.78 9.66
N THR A 72 -8.45 -20.77 8.91
CA THR A 72 -9.86 -20.49 8.64
C THR A 72 -10.50 -21.68 7.91
N CYS A 73 -9.84 -22.25 6.90
CA CYS A 73 -10.32 -23.47 6.23
C CYS A 73 -10.47 -24.66 7.20
N GLU A 74 -9.51 -24.87 8.11
CA GLU A 74 -9.62 -25.94 9.12
C GLU A 74 -10.85 -25.76 10.01
N VAL A 75 -11.06 -24.55 10.53
CA VAL A 75 -12.17 -24.22 11.44
C VAL A 75 -13.52 -24.34 10.75
N LEU A 76 -13.62 -23.89 9.50
CA LEU A 76 -14.82 -24.02 8.67
C LEU A 76 -15.22 -25.48 8.38
N GLY A 77 -14.23 -26.37 8.34
CA GLY A 77 -14.47 -27.81 8.26
C GLY A 77 -14.95 -28.44 9.57
N GLY A 78 -14.82 -27.71 10.69
CA GLY A 78 -15.31 -28.10 12.00
C GLY A 78 -16.76 -27.69 12.26
N LYS A 79 -17.20 -27.87 13.52
CA LYS A 79 -18.47 -27.31 14.02
C LYS A 79 -18.27 -25.97 14.76
N GLU A 80 -17.04 -25.46 14.78
CA GLU A 80 -16.65 -24.28 15.56
C GLU A 80 -17.05 -22.99 14.84
N THR A 81 -18.33 -22.64 14.93
CA THR A 81 -18.84 -21.34 14.45
C THR A 81 -18.40 -20.17 15.33
N GLU A 82 -17.97 -20.43 16.57
CA GLU A 82 -17.49 -19.41 17.52
C GLU A 82 -16.32 -18.58 16.97
N PHE A 83 -15.42 -19.21 16.20
CA PHE A 83 -14.31 -18.50 15.54
C PHE A 83 -14.78 -17.50 14.47
N LEU A 84 -15.87 -17.82 13.76
CA LEU A 84 -16.45 -16.88 12.80
C LEU A 84 -17.06 -15.68 13.53
N THR A 85 -17.73 -15.95 14.64
CA THR A 85 -18.28 -14.90 15.50
C THR A 85 -17.18 -14.03 16.12
N SER A 86 -16.03 -14.60 16.52
CA SER A 86 -14.89 -13.82 17.03
C SER A 86 -14.26 -12.93 15.96
N MET A 87 -14.30 -13.34 14.69
CA MET A 87 -13.92 -12.49 13.55
C MET A 87 -15.00 -11.43 13.18
N GLY A 88 -16.06 -11.29 13.99
CA GLY A 88 -17.15 -10.33 13.75
C GLY A 88 -18.16 -10.77 12.69
N ILE A 89 -18.13 -12.03 12.25
CA ILE A 89 -19.08 -12.57 11.27
C ILE A 89 -20.33 -13.04 12.02
N THR A 90 -21.37 -12.22 12.03
CA THR A 90 -22.60 -12.45 12.81
C THR A 90 -23.73 -13.11 12.01
N ASN A 91 -23.72 -13.01 10.68
CA ASN A 91 -24.74 -13.57 9.78
C ASN A 91 -24.13 -14.65 8.87
N VAL A 92 -23.73 -15.77 9.49
CA VAL A 92 -23.21 -16.93 8.78
C VAL A 92 -24.38 -17.64 8.08
N ASP A 93 -24.42 -17.63 6.76
CA ASP A 93 -25.36 -18.46 5.97
C ASP A 93 -25.02 -19.95 6.19
N GLU A 94 -25.69 -20.59 7.14
CA GLU A 94 -25.45 -21.99 7.47
C GLU A 94 -25.59 -22.94 6.29
N ALA A 95 -26.41 -22.62 5.28
CA ALA A 95 -26.55 -23.45 4.08
C ALA A 95 -25.28 -23.39 3.23
N ARG A 96 -24.70 -22.21 3.04
CA ARG A 96 -23.39 -22.05 2.37
C ARG A 96 -22.28 -22.74 3.16
N PHE A 97 -22.23 -22.56 4.48
CA PHE A 97 -21.16 -23.12 5.32
C PHE A 97 -21.25 -24.63 5.46
N ARG A 98 -22.44 -25.24 5.38
CA ARG A 98 -22.61 -26.70 5.42
C ARG A 98 -21.80 -27.41 4.33
N SER A 99 -21.69 -26.82 3.15
CA SER A 99 -20.91 -27.42 2.06
C SER A 99 -19.40 -27.41 2.30
N LEU A 100 -18.88 -26.45 3.09
CA LEU A 100 -17.46 -26.38 3.47
C LEU A 100 -17.06 -27.46 4.48
N ARG A 101 -18.04 -28.11 5.12
CA ARG A 101 -17.80 -29.29 5.97
C ARG A 101 -17.44 -30.53 5.14
N LEU A 102 -17.73 -30.54 3.84
CA LEU A 102 -17.30 -31.62 2.96
C LEU A 102 -15.80 -31.52 2.72
N THR A 103 -15.05 -32.57 3.07
CA THR A 103 -13.58 -32.58 3.01
C THR A 103 -13.02 -32.14 1.66
N TRP A 104 -13.59 -32.64 0.55
CA TRP A 104 -13.12 -32.30 -0.80
C TRP A 104 -13.42 -30.84 -1.17
N VAL A 105 -14.55 -30.28 -0.72
CA VAL A 105 -14.88 -28.86 -0.92
C VAL A 105 -13.87 -28.02 -0.14
N ARG A 106 -13.63 -28.34 1.13
CA ARG A 106 -12.65 -27.63 1.97
C ARG A 106 -11.25 -27.65 1.35
N GLN A 107 -10.76 -28.81 0.93
CA GLN A 107 -9.44 -28.94 0.33
C GLN A 107 -9.32 -28.14 -0.98
N ALA A 108 -10.36 -28.14 -1.82
CA ALA A 108 -10.37 -27.34 -3.04
C ALA A 108 -10.36 -25.82 -2.75
N ASN A 109 -11.08 -25.40 -1.71
CA ASN A 109 -11.08 -24.02 -1.22
C ASN A 109 -9.71 -23.60 -0.71
N GLU A 110 -9.16 -24.41 0.19
CA GLU A 110 -7.85 -24.20 0.78
C GLU A 110 -6.78 -24.11 -0.31
N ALA A 111 -6.73 -25.08 -1.24
CA ALA A 111 -5.78 -25.07 -2.34
C ALA A 111 -5.83 -23.77 -3.17
N THR A 112 -7.03 -23.27 -3.44
CA THR A 112 -7.20 -22.03 -4.20
C THR A 112 -6.79 -20.79 -3.39
N LEU A 113 -7.10 -20.73 -2.08
CA LEU A 113 -6.65 -19.65 -1.19
C LEU A 113 -5.12 -19.65 -1.00
N LEU A 114 -4.52 -20.82 -0.82
CA LEU A 114 -3.06 -20.94 -0.70
C LEU A 114 -2.37 -20.54 -2.00
N LYS A 115 -2.95 -20.92 -3.16
CA LYS A 115 -2.47 -20.48 -4.46
C LYS A 115 -2.57 -18.95 -4.59
N PHE A 116 -3.68 -18.36 -4.18
CA PHE A 116 -3.87 -16.91 -4.16
C PHE A 116 -2.75 -16.21 -3.37
N TRP A 117 -2.59 -16.56 -2.09
CA TRP A 117 -1.64 -15.87 -1.21
C TRP A 117 -0.20 -16.08 -1.65
N ARG A 118 0.10 -17.28 -2.17
CA ARG A 118 1.41 -17.56 -2.76
C ARG A 118 1.68 -16.69 -3.97
N THR A 119 0.76 -16.61 -4.93
CA THR A 119 0.91 -15.77 -6.13
C THR A 119 1.06 -14.30 -5.74
N TYR A 120 0.23 -13.82 -4.82
CA TYR A 120 0.31 -12.45 -4.31
C TYR A 120 1.66 -12.17 -3.62
N TYR A 121 2.12 -13.05 -2.72
CA TYR A 121 3.41 -12.95 -2.04
C TYR A 121 4.61 -13.00 -3.01
N GLU A 122 4.55 -13.85 -4.04
CA GLU A 122 5.59 -13.95 -5.07
C GLU A 122 5.64 -12.71 -5.96
N ALA A 123 4.49 -12.08 -6.22
CA ALA A 123 4.39 -10.86 -7.01
C ALA A 123 4.74 -9.59 -6.22
N LEU A 124 4.61 -9.61 -4.89
CA LEU A 124 5.10 -8.50 -4.06
C LEU A 124 6.60 -8.29 -4.32
N PRO A 125 7.05 -7.03 -4.47
CA PRO A 125 8.47 -6.73 -4.55
C PRO A 125 9.21 -7.19 -3.29
N LYS A 126 10.47 -7.56 -3.44
CA LYS A 126 11.34 -7.90 -2.29
C LYS A 126 11.81 -6.66 -1.53
N ASP A 127 11.75 -5.53 -2.20
CA ASP A 127 12.24 -4.27 -1.71
C ASP A 127 11.05 -3.44 -1.24
N PRO A 128 10.95 -3.09 0.05
CA PRO A 128 9.77 -2.44 0.60
C PRO A 128 9.54 -1.01 0.09
N ASP A 129 10.54 -0.40 -0.56
CA ASP A 129 10.38 0.91 -1.20
C ASP A 129 9.95 0.78 -2.68
N ASP A 130 9.90 -0.43 -3.23
CA ASP A 130 9.27 -0.68 -4.53
C ASP A 130 7.82 -1.13 -4.29
N VAL A 131 6.85 -0.54 -4.98
CA VAL A 131 5.45 -1.02 -4.97
C VAL A 131 4.95 -1.29 -6.37
N SER A 132 5.87 -1.32 -7.34
CA SER A 132 5.55 -1.75 -8.68
C SER A 132 5.08 -3.21 -8.63
N GLY A 133 4.00 -3.48 -9.36
CA GLY A 133 3.41 -4.82 -9.41
C GLY A 133 2.45 -5.16 -8.27
N ILE A 134 2.29 -4.34 -7.21
CA ILE A 134 1.27 -4.60 -6.16
C ILE A 134 -0.13 -4.60 -6.78
N GLU A 135 -0.44 -3.64 -7.65
CA GLU A 135 -1.74 -3.59 -8.33
C GLU A 135 -1.91 -4.76 -9.30
N ALA A 136 -0.89 -5.08 -10.08
CA ALA A 136 -0.94 -6.24 -10.98
C ALA A 136 -1.14 -7.55 -10.19
N ALA A 137 -0.48 -7.68 -9.03
CA ALA A 137 -0.66 -8.78 -8.11
C ALA A 137 -2.09 -8.83 -7.59
N ALA A 138 -2.63 -7.69 -7.13
CA ALA A 138 -3.99 -7.54 -6.62
C ALA A 138 -5.06 -7.81 -7.69
N GLU A 139 -4.85 -7.37 -8.94
CA GLU A 139 -5.77 -7.61 -10.06
C GLU A 139 -5.73 -9.08 -10.52
N GLN A 140 -4.55 -9.69 -10.59
CA GLN A 140 -4.43 -11.13 -10.85
C GLN A 140 -5.14 -11.93 -9.77
N ALA A 141 -4.98 -11.50 -8.52
CA ALA A 141 -5.68 -11.97 -7.35
C ALA A 141 -7.21 -11.86 -7.50
N LYS A 142 -7.73 -10.66 -7.77
CA LYS A 142 -9.16 -10.37 -7.98
C LYS A 142 -9.76 -11.17 -9.13
N LYS A 143 -9.00 -11.40 -10.21
CA LYS A 143 -9.44 -12.27 -11.31
C LYS A 143 -9.60 -13.72 -10.87
N ALA A 144 -8.61 -14.27 -10.14
CA ALA A 144 -8.70 -15.62 -9.60
C ALA A 144 -9.90 -15.79 -8.64
N ILE A 145 -10.24 -14.74 -7.89
CA ILE A 145 -11.43 -14.64 -7.04
C ILE A 145 -12.73 -14.61 -7.86
N ALA A 146 -12.78 -13.83 -8.94
CA ALA A 146 -13.94 -13.71 -9.82
C ALA A 146 -14.29 -15.03 -10.50
N ASP A 147 -13.28 -15.80 -10.88
CA ASP A 147 -13.44 -17.12 -11.49
C ASP A 147 -13.80 -18.20 -10.46
N ALA A 148 -13.63 -17.92 -9.16
CA ALA A 148 -14.02 -18.83 -8.09
C ALA A 148 -15.54 -18.83 -7.89
N SER A 149 -16.16 -20.00 -8.00
CA SER A 149 -17.59 -20.20 -7.81
C SER A 149 -17.92 -20.90 -6.49
N GLY A 150 -19.16 -20.72 -6.04
CA GLY A 150 -19.72 -21.49 -4.94
C GLY A 150 -19.35 -20.99 -3.53
N PRO A 151 -19.31 -21.91 -2.53
CA PRO A 151 -19.11 -21.60 -1.12
C PRO A 151 -17.77 -20.91 -0.82
N ALA A 152 -16.84 -20.93 -1.76
CA ALA A 152 -15.55 -20.29 -1.69
C ALA A 152 -15.61 -18.77 -1.73
N ARG A 153 -16.67 -18.22 -2.33
CA ARG A 153 -16.75 -16.80 -2.67
C ARG A 153 -16.60 -15.88 -1.45
N PHE A 154 -17.18 -16.23 -0.30
CA PHE A 154 -17.09 -15.37 0.88
C PHE A 154 -15.66 -15.26 1.44
N LEU A 155 -14.83 -16.30 1.31
CA LEU A 155 -13.43 -16.25 1.73
C LEU A 155 -12.63 -15.28 0.86
N TYR A 156 -13.03 -15.15 -0.40
CA TYR A 156 -12.40 -14.21 -1.31
C TYR A 156 -12.89 -12.77 -1.15
N ASP A 157 -14.13 -12.55 -0.73
CA ASP A 157 -14.61 -11.21 -0.43
C ASP A 157 -13.78 -10.58 0.73
N GLN A 158 -13.29 -11.40 1.68
CA GLN A 158 -12.35 -10.94 2.72
C GLN A 158 -10.98 -10.57 2.17
N ILE A 159 -10.52 -11.27 1.14
CA ILE A 159 -9.25 -11.00 0.49
C ILE A 159 -9.30 -9.69 -0.30
N SER A 160 -10.41 -9.37 -0.96
CA SER A 160 -10.57 -8.07 -1.63
C SER A 160 -10.45 -6.90 -0.65
N LEU A 161 -10.98 -7.06 0.57
CA LEU A 161 -10.82 -6.06 1.62
C LEU A 161 -9.35 -5.89 1.99
N PHE A 162 -8.57 -6.98 2.06
CA PHE A 162 -7.13 -6.89 2.35
C PHE A 162 -6.40 -6.03 1.30
N THR A 163 -6.57 -6.31 0.01
CA THR A 163 -5.85 -5.59 -1.06
C THR A 163 -6.26 -4.12 -1.12
N ASP A 164 -7.56 -3.83 -0.96
CA ASP A 164 -8.04 -2.45 -1.08
C ASP A 164 -7.70 -1.60 0.15
N THR A 165 -7.61 -2.20 1.35
CA THR A 165 -7.37 -1.45 2.59
C THR A 165 -5.90 -1.34 2.97
N ASN A 166 -5.05 -2.29 2.59
CA ASN A 166 -3.64 -2.28 2.97
C ASN A 166 -2.75 -1.65 1.89
N ASP A 167 -2.85 -2.10 0.64
CA ASP A 167 -1.87 -1.77 -0.40
C ASP A 167 -1.82 -0.28 -0.71
N HIS A 168 -3.00 0.35 -0.75
CA HIS A 168 -3.13 1.77 -1.06
C HIS A 168 -2.40 2.67 -0.04
N PRO A 169 -2.62 2.55 1.29
CA PRO A 169 -1.85 3.31 2.27
C PRO A 169 -0.33 3.15 2.16
N PHE A 170 0.18 1.94 1.99
CA PHE A 170 1.62 1.70 1.92
C PHE A 170 2.22 2.32 0.65
N ALA A 171 1.60 2.08 -0.50
CA ALA A 171 2.06 2.63 -1.77
C ALA A 171 1.97 4.16 -1.80
N THR A 172 0.92 4.73 -1.20
CA THR A 172 0.75 6.18 -1.02
C THR A 172 1.86 6.76 -0.15
N ALA A 173 2.18 6.12 0.98
CA ALA A 173 3.24 6.58 1.87
C ALA A 173 4.59 6.61 1.14
N ILE A 174 4.92 5.56 0.40
CA ILE A 174 6.18 5.49 -0.38
C ILE A 174 6.24 6.60 -1.45
N ALA A 175 5.15 6.84 -2.17
CA ALA A 175 5.07 7.92 -3.14
C ALA A 175 5.29 9.29 -2.50
N GLN A 176 4.60 9.59 -1.39
CA GLN A 176 4.78 10.84 -0.65
C GLN A 176 6.21 10.98 -0.12
N ARG A 177 6.83 9.87 0.29
CA ARG A 177 8.20 9.83 0.80
C ARG A 177 9.21 10.24 -0.27
N ARG A 178 9.05 9.72 -1.50
CA ARG A 178 9.87 10.08 -2.66
C ARG A 178 9.64 11.53 -3.09
N VAL A 179 8.38 11.97 -3.15
CA VAL A 179 8.03 13.37 -3.46
C VAL A 179 8.62 14.32 -2.42
N LEU A 180 8.55 14.00 -1.13
CA LEU A 180 9.14 14.81 -0.05
C LEU A 180 10.66 14.90 -0.21
N LYS A 181 11.32 13.77 -0.48
CA LYS A 181 12.77 13.73 -0.70
C LYS A 181 13.20 14.56 -1.90
N ALA A 182 12.47 14.47 -3.02
CA ALA A 182 12.71 15.29 -4.21
C ALA A 182 12.50 16.77 -3.91
N GLY A 183 11.43 17.11 -3.19
CA GLY A 183 11.15 18.47 -2.73
C GLY A 183 12.24 19.06 -1.84
N LEU A 184 12.70 18.30 -0.84
CA LEU A 184 13.78 18.71 0.05
C LEU A 184 15.10 18.90 -0.71
N THR A 185 15.36 18.06 -1.71
CA THR A 185 16.54 18.20 -2.59
C THR A 185 16.47 19.54 -3.32
N PHE A 186 15.32 19.86 -3.91
CA PHE A 186 15.12 21.13 -4.61
C PHE A 186 15.18 22.35 -3.67
N ALA A 187 14.56 22.27 -2.49
CA ALA A 187 14.57 23.34 -1.48
C ALA A 187 15.99 23.66 -0.97
N LYS A 188 16.91 22.69 -1.00
CA LYS A 188 18.34 22.90 -0.68
C LYS A 188 19.12 23.59 -1.81
N GLY A 189 18.46 24.02 -2.87
CA GLY A 189 19.08 24.68 -4.02
C GLY A 189 19.79 23.71 -4.97
N LEU A 190 19.55 22.39 -4.83
CA LEU A 190 20.08 21.39 -5.75
C LEU A 190 19.18 21.28 -7.00
N VAL A 191 19.80 20.95 -8.13
CA VAL A 191 19.09 20.62 -9.38
C VAL A 191 18.21 19.38 -9.14
N ARG A 192 17.20 19.19 -10.00
CA ARG A 192 16.34 18.00 -10.03
C ARG A 192 17.16 16.74 -9.67
N PRO A 193 16.67 15.90 -8.75
CA PRO A 193 17.38 14.67 -8.39
C PRO A 193 17.61 13.84 -9.66
N ASP A 194 18.72 13.10 -9.68
CA ASP A 194 19.13 12.28 -10.83
C ASP A 194 17.94 11.42 -11.29
N PRO A 195 17.47 11.54 -12.54
CA PRO A 195 16.34 10.74 -13.05
C PRO A 195 16.59 9.23 -12.98
N ALA A 196 17.87 8.81 -12.98
CA ALA A 196 18.24 7.41 -12.83
C ALA A 196 18.19 6.94 -11.35
N SER A 197 18.26 7.87 -10.39
CA SER A 197 18.16 7.54 -8.97
C SER A 197 16.80 6.96 -8.64
N ARG A 198 16.80 6.06 -7.66
CA ARG A 198 15.60 5.36 -7.22
C ARG A 198 14.54 6.33 -6.69
N GLU A 199 14.99 7.38 -6.03
CA GLU A 199 14.13 8.36 -5.36
C GLU A 199 13.49 9.34 -6.33
N SER A 200 13.98 9.38 -7.57
CA SER A 200 13.34 10.06 -8.69
C SER A 200 12.33 9.18 -9.42
N ARG A 201 12.13 7.91 -9.03
CA ARG A 201 11.14 7.03 -9.69
C ARG A 201 9.78 7.13 -9.03
N ASP A 202 8.74 7.07 -9.85
CA ASP A 202 7.39 6.84 -9.39
C ASP A 202 7.29 5.39 -8.87
N PRO A 203 6.83 5.18 -7.63
CA PRO A 203 6.83 3.85 -7.02
C PRO A 203 5.77 2.93 -7.65
N PHE A 204 4.78 3.46 -8.37
CA PHE A 204 3.77 2.69 -9.09
C PHE A 204 4.26 2.18 -10.47
N GLY A 205 5.51 2.44 -10.84
CA GLY A 205 6.09 1.98 -12.11
C GLY A 205 5.84 2.91 -13.30
N ASN A 206 5.30 4.11 -13.07
CA ASN A 206 4.99 5.11 -14.11
C ASN A 206 6.23 5.87 -14.65
N GLY A 207 7.43 5.32 -14.48
CA GLY A 207 8.70 5.95 -14.83
C GLY A 207 9.21 6.89 -13.73
N PRO A 208 9.88 8.01 -14.07
CA PRO A 208 10.31 9.00 -13.09
C PRO A 208 9.13 9.81 -12.53
N LEU A 209 9.28 10.34 -11.31
CA LEU A 209 8.44 11.40 -10.75
C LEU A 209 8.31 12.53 -11.77
N LYS A 210 7.11 13.10 -11.83
CA LYS A 210 6.78 14.15 -12.79
C LYS A 210 7.12 15.51 -12.22
N TYR A 211 7.52 16.41 -13.13
CA TYR A 211 7.85 17.78 -12.83
C TYR A 211 7.10 18.69 -13.78
N ALA A 212 6.31 19.62 -13.26
CA ALA A 212 5.61 20.64 -14.04
C ALA A 212 5.93 22.03 -13.50
N SER A 213 5.74 23.08 -14.30
CA SER A 213 5.98 24.46 -13.85
C SER A 213 4.75 25.37 -14.04
N PRO A 214 3.57 25.01 -13.50
CA PRO A 214 2.38 25.84 -13.63
C PRO A 214 2.58 27.19 -12.91
N GLY A 215 2.26 28.30 -13.58
CA GLY A 215 2.25 29.62 -12.94
C GLY A 215 3.58 30.10 -12.35
N GLY A 216 4.72 29.51 -12.76
CA GLY A 216 6.04 29.88 -12.25
C GLY A 216 6.42 29.26 -10.90
N ASN A 217 5.69 28.25 -10.44
CA ASN A 217 6.08 27.37 -9.33
C ASN A 217 6.49 25.99 -9.87
N LEU A 218 7.43 25.31 -9.21
CA LEU A 218 7.76 23.92 -9.54
C LEU A 218 6.78 22.98 -8.84
N ARG A 219 6.11 22.15 -9.62
CA ARG A 219 5.34 21.01 -9.12
C ARG A 219 6.16 19.73 -9.23
N ILE A 220 6.16 18.92 -8.17
CA ILE A 220 6.75 17.58 -8.13
C ILE A 220 5.65 16.61 -7.70
N TYR A 221 5.40 15.55 -8.46
CA TYR A 221 4.31 14.62 -8.16
C TYR A 221 4.57 13.20 -8.66
N SER A 222 3.91 12.25 -8.01
CA SER A 222 3.69 10.88 -8.51
C SER A 222 2.34 10.84 -9.21
N VAL A 223 2.28 10.11 -10.34
CA VAL A 223 1.06 9.89 -11.15
C VAL A 223 0.02 9.05 -10.39
N GLY A 224 0.42 8.40 -9.31
CA GLY A 224 -0.47 7.57 -8.52
C GLY A 224 -0.72 6.20 -9.16
N LEU A 225 -1.63 5.45 -8.53
CA LEU A 225 -1.88 4.06 -8.85
C LEU A 225 -2.55 3.87 -10.22
N ASP A 226 -3.49 4.75 -10.61
CA ASP A 226 -4.27 4.56 -11.83
C ASP A 226 -3.48 4.79 -13.14
N GLY A 227 -2.22 5.22 -13.04
CA GLY A 227 -1.30 5.45 -14.16
C GLY A 227 -1.71 6.58 -15.10
N LYS A 228 -2.72 7.38 -14.76
CA LYS A 228 -3.26 8.44 -15.61
C LYS A 228 -2.76 9.81 -15.16
N ASP A 229 -1.70 10.27 -15.83
CA ASP A 229 -1.11 11.60 -15.63
C ASP A 229 -2.12 12.70 -16.00
N ASP A 230 -2.55 13.47 -15.01
CA ASP A 230 -3.50 14.58 -15.16
C ASP A 230 -2.84 15.95 -14.94
N GLY A 231 -1.50 16.02 -15.03
CA GLY A 231 -0.74 17.24 -14.78
C GLY A 231 -0.60 17.57 -13.29
N GLY A 232 -0.81 16.59 -12.42
CA GLY A 232 -0.58 16.71 -10.99
C GLY A 232 -1.81 16.99 -10.15
N ASP A 233 -3.06 16.96 -10.64
CA ASP A 233 -4.25 17.41 -9.91
C ASP A 233 -4.21 16.97 -8.43
N ARG A 234 -4.26 17.92 -7.48
CA ARG A 234 -4.10 17.65 -6.05
C ARG A 234 -5.18 16.73 -5.48
N LYS A 235 -6.28 16.53 -6.21
CA LYS A 235 -7.35 15.61 -5.82
C LYS A 235 -7.01 14.15 -6.09
N ARG A 236 -6.10 13.89 -7.04
CA ARG A 236 -5.75 12.55 -7.51
C ARG A 236 -4.27 12.22 -7.30
N ASP A 237 -3.39 13.18 -7.58
CA ASP A 237 -1.96 12.99 -7.57
C ASP A 237 -1.34 13.34 -6.22
N LEU A 238 -0.28 12.59 -5.89
CA LEU A 238 0.50 12.78 -4.68
C LEU A 238 1.66 13.72 -5.01
N GLY A 239 1.54 14.99 -4.64
CA GLY A 239 2.50 16.00 -5.07
C GLY A 239 2.62 17.20 -4.15
N ILE A 240 3.63 18.01 -4.45
CA ILE A 240 3.87 19.33 -3.84
C ILE A 240 4.11 20.37 -4.91
N GLU A 241 3.87 21.61 -4.53
CA GLU A 241 4.21 22.80 -5.30
C GLU A 241 5.21 23.63 -4.50
N LEU A 242 6.29 24.03 -5.14
CA LEU A 242 7.38 24.76 -4.54
C LEU A 242 7.62 26.04 -5.33
N PRO A 243 7.92 27.17 -4.67
CA PRO A 243 8.29 28.38 -5.38
C PRO A 243 9.54 28.11 -6.23
N TYR A 244 9.51 28.51 -7.51
CA TYR A 244 10.66 28.30 -8.38
C TYR A 244 11.86 29.13 -7.86
N PRO A 245 13.05 28.54 -7.75
CA PRO A 245 14.23 29.24 -7.27
C PRO A 245 14.54 30.37 -8.25
N SER A 246 14.67 31.58 -7.74
CA SER A 246 14.96 32.77 -8.56
C SER A 246 16.28 32.64 -9.32
N ASN A 247 17.23 31.85 -8.81
CA ASN A 247 18.51 31.52 -9.45
C ASN A 247 18.41 30.51 -10.60
N LEU A 248 17.24 29.90 -10.84
CA LEU A 248 17.02 28.94 -11.93
C LEU A 248 16.08 29.47 -13.03
N LYS A 249 15.55 30.70 -12.90
CA LYS A 249 14.83 31.36 -13.99
C LYS A 249 15.84 31.72 -15.09
N ARG A 250 15.87 30.93 -16.16
CA ARG A 250 16.54 31.28 -17.42
C ARG A 250 15.65 32.19 -18.24
#